data_AF-A0A9E4BJN5-F1
#
_entry.id   AF-A0A9E4BJN5-F1
#
_cell.length_a   1.000
_cell.length_b   1.000
_cell.length_c   1.000
_cell.angle_alpha   90.00
_cell.angle_beta   90.00
_cell.angle_gamma   90.00
#
_symmetry.space_group_name_H-M   'P 1'
#
loop_
_entity.id
_entity.type
_entity.pdbx_description
1 polymer ?
#
loop_
_entity_poly.entity_id
_entity_poly.type
_entity_poly.pdbx_seq_one_letter_code
_entity_poly.pdbx_strand_id
1 'polypeptide(L)'
;EGFYLKEINIFNVLEIFTLLALFVACMGLFGLANFSVEQRIKEIGIRKVLGANLVDIFTLLSKEFLKLIAVAYVLAFPLAYYAGEQWLQNFAYRINQSSLVFIIGAASGIIVTLLIVGYQAG
;
A
#
# COMPACT_ATOMS: atom_id res chain seq x y z
N GLU A 1 23.24 -37.13 7.44
CA GLU A 1 23.78 -35.74 7.44
C GLU A 1 23.66 -35.00 6.09
N GLY A 2 23.54 -35.64 4.92
CA GLY A 2 23.48 -34.94 3.63
C GLY A 2 22.18 -34.16 3.31
N PHE A 3 21.07 -34.43 4.01
CA PHE A 3 19.77 -33.78 3.73
C PHE A 3 19.72 -32.31 4.16
N TYR A 4 20.31 -31.96 5.32
CA TYR A 4 20.34 -30.60 5.86
C TYR A 4 21.15 -29.62 4.99
N LEU A 5 22.26 -30.08 4.40
CA LEU A 5 23.07 -29.26 3.50
C LEU A 5 22.32 -28.95 2.20
N LYS A 6 21.40 -29.83 1.78
CA LYS A 6 20.57 -29.62 0.59
C LYS A 6 19.46 -28.60 0.86
N GLU A 7 18.86 -28.62 2.04
CA GLU A 7 17.89 -27.60 2.47
C GLU A 7 18.51 -26.20 2.54
N ILE A 8 19.69 -26.06 3.16
CA ILE A 8 20.37 -24.76 3.30
C ILE A 8 20.68 -24.13 1.93
N ASN A 9 21.13 -24.93 0.96
CA ASN A 9 21.38 -24.44 -0.39
C ASN A 9 20.10 -23.99 -1.11
N ILE A 10 18.97 -24.67 -0.88
CA ILE A 10 17.67 -24.27 -1.44
C ILE A 10 17.22 -22.93 -0.85
N PHE A 11 17.36 -22.74 0.48
CA PHE A 11 17.03 -21.46 1.12
C PHE A 11 17.87 -20.30 0.57
N ASN A 12 19.17 -20.50 0.39
CA ASN A 12 20.07 -19.47 -0.09
C ASN A 12 19.75 -19.04 -1.55
N VAL A 13 19.37 -19.99 -2.39
CA VAL A 13 18.91 -19.70 -3.77
C VAL A 13 17.59 -18.94 -3.75
N LEU A 14 16.61 -19.38 -2.93
CA LEU A 14 15.31 -18.71 -2.82
C LEU A 14 15.42 -17.26 -2.31
N GLU A 15 16.34 -17.00 -1.38
CA GLU A 15 16.61 -15.66 -0.85
C GLU A 15 17.06 -14.69 -1.97
N ILE A 16 18.04 -15.12 -2.77
CA ILE A 16 18.56 -14.33 -3.90
C ILE A 16 17.46 -14.09 -4.94
N PHE A 17 16.67 -15.12 -5.29
CA PHE A 17 15.56 -14.97 -6.23
C PHE A 17 14.47 -14.02 -5.72
N THR A 18 14.16 -14.07 -4.43
CA THR A 18 13.19 -13.18 -3.80
C THR A 18 13.66 -11.73 -3.84
N LEU A 19 14.94 -11.49 -3.55
CA LEU A 19 15.54 -10.17 -3.59
C LEU A 19 15.56 -9.60 -5.01
N LEU A 20 15.89 -10.42 -6.01
CA LEU A 20 15.83 -10.03 -7.43
C LEU A 20 14.39 -9.74 -7.89
N ALA A 21 13.43 -10.59 -7.52
CA ALA A 21 12.03 -10.39 -7.88
C ALA A 21 11.47 -9.09 -7.27
N LEU A 22 11.81 -8.81 -6.00
CA LEU A 22 11.47 -7.56 -5.33
C LEU A 22 12.06 -6.35 -6.07
N PHE A 23 13.33 -6.43 -6.47
CA PHE A 23 14.00 -5.34 -7.18
C PHE A 23 13.34 -5.04 -8.53
N VAL A 24 12.98 -6.07 -9.29
CA VAL A 24 12.27 -5.94 -10.57
C VAL A 24 10.86 -5.37 -10.37
N ALA A 25 10.14 -5.81 -9.33
CA ALA A 25 8.82 -5.27 -9.01
C ALA A 25 8.89 -3.77 -8.67
N CYS A 26 9.88 -3.35 -7.87
CA CYS A 26 10.12 -1.95 -7.54
C CYS A 26 10.44 -1.10 -8.79
N MET A 27 11.25 -1.62 -9.72
CA MET A 27 11.53 -0.95 -11.00
C MET A 27 10.27 -0.79 -11.86
N GLY A 28 9.42 -1.82 -11.93
CA GLY A 28 8.14 -1.77 -12.65
C GLY A 28 7.18 -0.73 -12.07
N LEU A 29 7.03 -0.70 -10.74
CA LEU A 29 6.22 0.30 -10.04
C LEU A 29 6.76 1.73 -10.25
N PHE A 30 8.08 1.91 -10.20
CA PHE A 30 8.72 3.20 -10.45
C PHE A 30 8.50 3.71 -11.89
N GLY A 31 8.55 2.80 -12.88
CA GLY A 31 8.25 3.13 -14.28
C GLY A 31 6.79 3.56 -14.48
N LEU A 32 5.85 2.83 -13.87
CA LEU A 32 4.42 3.18 -13.90
C LEU A 32 4.13 4.51 -13.19
N ALA A 33 4.80 4.78 -12.07
CA ALA A 33 4.68 6.04 -11.33
C ALA A 33 5.20 7.23 -12.15
N ASN A 34 6.38 7.14 -12.75
CA ASN A 34 6.90 8.19 -13.63
C ASN A 34 5.99 8.44 -14.83
N PHE A 35 5.48 7.38 -15.47
CA PHE A 35 4.56 7.53 -16.60
C PHE A 35 3.25 8.22 -16.20
N SER A 36 2.68 7.88 -15.04
CA SER A 36 1.48 8.55 -14.52
C SER A 36 1.72 10.02 -14.16
N VAL A 37 2.90 10.33 -13.61
CA VAL A 37 3.29 11.71 -13.28
C VAL A 37 3.41 12.55 -14.55
N GLU A 38 4.06 12.02 -15.60
CA GLU A 38 4.24 12.74 -16.86
C GLU A 38 2.91 13.02 -17.59
N GLN A 39 1.94 12.09 -17.52
CA GLN A 39 0.59 12.31 -18.05
C GLN A 39 -0.21 13.36 -17.26
N ARG A 40 -0.15 13.34 -15.93
CA ARG A 40 -0.93 14.26 -15.09
C ARG A 40 -0.32 15.67 -15.00
N ILE A 41 0.99 15.82 -15.20
CA ILE A 41 1.66 17.14 -15.24
C ILE A 41 1.13 18.01 -16.40
N LYS A 42 0.82 17.43 -17.57
CA LYS A 42 0.28 18.20 -18.71
C LYS A 42 -1.11 18.76 -18.44
N GLU A 43 -1.99 17.99 -17.81
CA GLU A 43 -3.35 18.44 -17.49
C GLU A 43 -3.38 19.46 -16.34
N ILE A 44 -2.50 19.29 -15.35
CA ILE A 44 -2.33 20.22 -14.22
C ILE A 44 -1.71 21.55 -14.69
N GLY A 45 -0.74 21.51 -15.61
CA GLY A 45 -0.12 22.70 -16.20
C GLY A 45 -1.09 23.56 -17.01
N ILE A 46 -2.01 22.93 -17.77
CA ILE A 46 -3.03 23.65 -18.56
C ILE A 46 -4.09 24.29 -17.64
N ARG A 47 -4.55 23.59 -16.59
CA ARG A 47 -5.52 24.14 -15.61
C ARG A 47 -4.94 25.27 -14.75
N LYS A 48 -3.62 25.27 -14.50
CA LYS A 48 -2.94 26.31 -13.69
C LYS A 48 -2.80 27.66 -14.43
N VAL A 49 -2.68 27.64 -15.76
CA VAL A 49 -2.61 28.86 -16.60
C VAL A 49 -4.00 29.48 -16.83
N LEU A 50 -5.08 28.71 -16.66
CA LEU A 50 -6.48 29.13 -16.82
C LEU A 50 -7.13 29.71 -15.54
N GLY A 51 -6.38 29.87 -14.44
CA GLY A 51 -6.86 30.56 -13.23
C GLY A 51 -7.72 29.72 -12.29
N ALA A 52 -7.65 28.39 -12.34
CA ALA A 52 -8.39 27.53 -11.43
C ALA A 52 -7.87 27.63 -9.98
N ASN A 53 -8.78 27.88 -9.04
CA ASN A 53 -8.53 28.00 -7.61
C ASN A 53 -7.95 26.69 -7.06
N LEU A 54 -6.83 26.75 -6.34
CA LEU A 54 -6.11 25.60 -5.79
C LEU A 54 -7.06 24.62 -5.07
N VAL A 55 -8.07 25.16 -4.38
CA VAL A 55 -9.06 24.44 -3.55
C VAL A 55 -9.89 23.39 -4.31
N ASP A 56 -10.22 23.59 -5.58
CA ASP A 56 -10.96 22.59 -6.37
C ASP A 56 -10.09 21.39 -6.76
N ILE A 57 -8.79 21.61 -6.93
CA ILE A 57 -7.82 20.52 -7.15
C ILE A 57 -7.64 19.71 -5.86
N PHE A 58 -7.56 20.39 -4.69
CA PHE A 58 -7.49 19.73 -3.38
C PHE A 58 -8.66 18.78 -3.11
N THR A 59 -9.89 19.20 -3.42
CA THR A 59 -11.10 18.40 -3.14
C THR A 59 -11.24 17.24 -4.11
N LEU A 60 -10.93 17.43 -5.39
CA LEU A 60 -10.97 16.37 -6.39
C LEU A 60 -9.93 15.28 -6.07
N LEU A 61 -8.70 15.70 -5.75
CA LEU A 61 -7.59 14.80 -5.44
C LEU A 61 -7.85 14.03 -4.13
N SER A 62 -8.25 14.72 -3.06
CA SER A 62 -8.59 14.06 -1.78
C SER A 62 -9.67 12.99 -1.96
N LYS A 63 -10.67 13.25 -2.81
CA LYS A 63 -11.78 12.32 -3.04
C LYS A 63 -11.36 11.09 -3.85
N GLU A 64 -10.47 11.24 -4.84
CA GLU A 64 -9.89 10.09 -5.56
C GLU A 64 -9.07 9.19 -4.62
N PHE A 65 -8.20 9.79 -3.78
CA PHE A 65 -7.37 9.02 -2.84
C PHE A 65 -8.19 8.33 -1.75
N LEU A 66 -9.17 9.04 -1.16
CA LEU A 66 -10.07 8.43 -0.19
C LEU A 66 -10.85 7.25 -0.78
N LYS A 67 -11.25 7.33 -2.05
CA LYS A 67 -11.94 6.23 -2.74
C LYS A 67 -11.02 5.01 -2.93
N LEU A 68 -9.77 5.22 -3.32
CA LEU A 68 -8.78 4.15 -3.44
C LEU A 68 -8.51 3.46 -2.09
N ILE A 69 -8.37 4.24 -1.02
CA ILE A 69 -8.13 3.73 0.33
C ILE A 69 -9.34 2.97 0.86
N ALA A 70 -10.55 3.47 0.63
CA ALA A 70 -11.77 2.76 1.00
C ALA A 70 -11.82 1.37 0.35
N VAL A 71 -11.50 1.28 -0.95
CA VAL A 71 -11.44 -0.01 -1.66
C VAL A 71 -10.33 -0.91 -1.08
N ALA A 72 -9.15 -0.37 -0.79
CA ALA A 72 -8.07 -1.13 -0.17
C ALA A 72 -8.46 -1.67 1.21
N TYR A 73 -9.11 -0.87 2.06
CA TYR A 73 -9.57 -1.31 3.39
C TYR A 73 -10.65 -2.38 3.32
N VAL A 74 -11.59 -2.26 2.39
CA VAL A 74 -12.65 -3.26 2.17
C VAL A 74 -12.06 -4.63 1.83
N LEU A 75 -10.96 -4.68 1.08
CA LEU A 75 -10.27 -5.93 0.74
C LEU A 75 -9.31 -6.40 1.83
N ALA A 76 -8.59 -5.48 2.46
CA ALA A 76 -7.59 -5.80 3.47
C ALA A 76 -8.19 -6.32 4.78
N PHE A 77 -9.33 -5.80 5.23
CA PHE A 77 -10.01 -6.23 6.45
C PHE A 77 -10.35 -7.73 6.46
N PRO A 78 -11.12 -8.27 5.50
CA PRO A 78 -11.49 -9.69 5.50
C PRO A 78 -10.27 -10.58 5.28
N LEU A 79 -9.30 -10.14 4.46
CA LEU A 79 -8.08 -10.89 4.21
C LEU A 79 -7.22 -11.01 5.49
N ALA A 80 -7.05 -9.92 6.21
CA ALA A 80 -6.28 -9.88 7.45
C ALA A 80 -6.99 -10.63 8.59
N TYR A 81 -8.33 -10.57 8.65
CA TYR A 81 -9.10 -11.36 9.61
C TYR A 81 -8.93 -12.86 9.35
N TYR A 82 -9.09 -13.30 8.10
CA TYR A 82 -8.96 -14.71 7.72
C TYR A 82 -7.53 -15.24 7.92
N ALA A 83 -6.53 -14.49 7.45
CA ALA A 83 -5.12 -14.85 7.65
C ALA A 83 -4.74 -14.85 9.13
N GLY A 84 -5.24 -13.90 9.91
CA GLY A 84 -5.03 -13.83 11.35
C GLY A 84 -5.62 -15.02 12.08
N GLU A 85 -6.85 -15.42 11.75
CA GLU A 85 -7.51 -16.59 12.35
C GLU A 85 -6.76 -17.89 12.03
N GLN A 86 -6.37 -18.08 10.77
CA GLN A 86 -5.62 -19.26 10.33
C GLN A 86 -4.21 -19.33 10.94
N TRP A 87 -3.57 -18.17 11.15
CA TRP A 87 -2.27 -18.10 11.81
C TRP A 87 -2.39 -18.39 13.31
N LEU A 88 -3.41 -17.81 13.99
CA LEU A 88 -3.66 -18.06 15.42
C LEU A 88 -4.12 -19.49 15.73
N GLN A 89 -4.70 -20.23 14.77
CA GLN A 89 -5.05 -21.65 14.97
C GLN A 89 -3.83 -22.54 15.25
N ASN A 90 -2.62 -22.13 14.85
CA ASN A 90 -1.38 -22.86 15.12
C ASN A 90 -0.77 -22.57 16.51
N PHE A 91 -1.36 -21.66 17.29
CA PHE A 91 -0.86 -21.27 18.61
C PHE A 91 -1.90 -21.54 19.71
N ALA A 92 -1.46 -22.08 20.85
CA ALA A 92 -2.33 -22.42 21.99
C ALA A 92 -2.92 -21.19 22.73
N TYR A 93 -2.40 -19.99 22.49
CA TYR A 93 -2.84 -18.73 23.11
C TYR A 93 -3.65 -17.90 22.11
N ARG A 94 -4.98 -17.93 22.21
CA ARG A 94 -5.88 -17.19 21.32
C ARG A 94 -6.04 -15.75 21.81
N ILE A 95 -5.38 -14.80 21.16
CA ILE A 95 -5.69 -13.38 21.33
C ILE A 95 -7.04 -13.12 20.66
N ASN A 96 -7.98 -12.54 21.40
CA ASN A 96 -9.25 -12.09 20.86
C ASN A 96 -8.95 -10.97 19.83
N GLN A 97 -9.20 -11.26 18.55
CA GLN A 97 -9.07 -10.30 17.44
C GLN A 97 -10.11 -9.19 17.64
N SER A 98 -9.76 -8.22 18.49
CA SER A 98 -10.64 -7.10 18.79
C SER A 98 -10.80 -6.27 17.53
N SER A 99 -12.05 -6.14 17.07
CA SER A 99 -12.43 -5.26 15.95
C SER A 99 -11.92 -3.82 16.13
N LEU A 100 -11.57 -3.44 17.35
CA LEU A 100 -10.98 -2.16 17.73
C LEU A 100 -9.57 -1.94 17.12
N VAL A 101 -8.74 -2.99 17.01
CA VAL A 101 -7.40 -2.89 16.41
C VAL A 101 -7.50 -2.57 14.92
N PHE A 102 -8.48 -3.18 14.25
CA PHE A 102 -8.80 -2.91 12.86
C PHE A 102 -9.29 -1.47 12.64
N ILE A 103 -10.15 -0.96 13.53
CA ILE A 103 -10.65 0.41 13.47
C ILE A 103 -9.51 1.42 13.71
N ILE A 104 -8.63 1.18 14.68
CA ILE A 104 -7.45 2.03 14.93
C ILE A 104 -6.52 2.03 13.72
N GLY A 105 -6.27 0.86 13.13
CA GLY A 105 -5.49 0.74 11.90
C GLY A 105 -6.12 1.47 10.72
N ALA A 106 -7.45 1.46 10.60
CA ALA A 106 -8.19 2.22 9.60
C ALA A 106 -8.08 3.73 9.80
N ALA A 107 -8.29 4.19 11.04
CA ALA A 107 -8.20 5.60 11.38
C ALA A 107 -6.79 6.15 11.15
N SER A 108 -5.73 5.41 11.52
CA SER A 108 -4.35 5.85 11.30
C SER A 108 -4.00 5.98 9.83
N GLY A 109 -4.42 5.03 8.98
CA GLY A 109 -4.21 5.11 7.52
C GLY A 109 -4.90 6.33 6.89
N ILE A 110 -6.12 6.64 7.32
CA ILE A 110 -6.85 7.83 6.87
C ILE A 110 -6.12 9.12 7.30
N ILE A 111 -5.64 9.19 8.55
CA ILE A 111 -4.88 10.35 9.06
C ILE A 111 -3.60 10.56 8.26
N VAL A 112 -2.82 9.51 8.03
CA VAL A 112 -1.58 9.57 7.24
C VAL A 112 -1.85 10.06 5.82
N THR A 113 -2.93 9.59 5.20
CA THR A 113 -3.32 10.02 3.86
C THR A 113 -3.68 11.50 3.82
N LEU A 114 -4.49 11.96 4.77
CA LEU A 114 -4.87 13.38 4.85
C LEU A 114 -3.64 14.27 5.05
N LEU A 115 -2.66 13.83 5.85
CA LEU A 115 -1.40 14.52 6.00
C LEU A 115 -0.63 14.58 4.67
N ILE A 116 -0.48 13.45 3.96
CA ILE A 116 0.27 13.41 2.69
C ILE A 116 -0.38 14.30 1.64
N VAL A 117 -1.71 14.21 1.47
CA VAL A 117 -2.44 15.05 0.51
C VAL A 117 -2.36 16.53 0.89
N GLY A 118 -2.43 16.84 2.19
CA GLY A 118 -2.23 18.20 2.70
C GLY A 118 -0.83 18.74 2.39
N TYR A 119 0.21 17.94 2.60
CA TYR A 119 1.60 18.29 2.29
C TYR A 119 1.88 18.43 0.79
N GLN A 120 1.28 17.58 -0.05
CA GLN A 120 1.57 17.56 -1.48
C GLN A 120 0.94 18.72 -2.25
N ALA A 121 -0.09 19.35 -1.67
CA ALA A 121 -0.79 20.45 -2.32
C ALA A 121 -0.54 21.83 -1.67
N GLY A 122 0.14 21.86 -0.51
CA GLY A 122 0.68 23.09 0.11
C GLY A 122 1.98 23.59 -0.51
#